data_AF-A0A949DZ21-F1
#
_entry.id   AF-A0A949DZ21-F1
#
_cell.length_a   1.000
_cell.length_b   1.000
_cell.length_c   1.000
_cell.angle_alpha   90.00
_cell.angle_beta   90.00
_cell.angle_gamma   90.00
#
_symmetry.space_group_name_H-M   'P 1'
#
loop_
_entity.id
_entity.type
_entity.pdbx_description
1 polymer ?
#
loop_
_entity_poly.entity_id
_entity_poly.type
_entity_poly.pdbx_seq_one_letter_code
_entity_poly.pdbx_strand_id
1 'polypeptide(L)'
;MKFKIKNLGCQSSGQVALVVLVLVAVSLALGLSVSSEVVTETKIDKDEELLKQAFNAAESGIEFYLGTGETNYEAPDGQSKADVSIDDIGGGGETVLDFDEYTVVNDMANFWLVSHESDGSLDYDNSMGENFTGNGLTVCLNDSFNSTIEVSYFYRDGIDYGVERWIYEFGTNGGMVNGALSSIDSGVCGSGWVGADLDLSSLGDTPLLLSVRPLFNSVRISLNGGAFSFPGQGIVISSVGRAGKVEAMGEAVDRRVSVSRIWGGSILDFMVDGLVVERDLSSE
;
A
#
# COMPACT_ATOMS: atom_id res chain seq x y z
N MET A 1 13.93 96.88 18.33
CA MET A 1 14.48 95.59 18.79
C MET A 1 15.30 94.99 17.66
N LYS A 2 16.59 94.76 17.88
CA LYS A 2 17.53 94.18 16.89
C LYS A 2 17.34 92.67 16.83
N PHE A 3 16.92 92.13 15.68
CA PHE A 3 17.17 90.72 15.37
C PHE A 3 18.33 90.63 14.38
N LYS A 4 19.46 90.16 14.90
CA LYS A 4 20.70 89.87 14.18
C LYS A 4 20.55 88.46 13.61
N ILE A 5 20.28 88.31 12.32
CA ILE A 5 20.49 87.01 11.66
C ILE A 5 21.93 87.01 11.16
N LYS A 6 22.74 86.23 11.88
CA LYS A 6 24.15 85.99 11.63
C LYS A 6 24.23 85.14 10.35
N ASN A 7 24.71 85.72 9.27
CA ASN A 7 25.01 85.02 8.04
C ASN A 7 26.10 83.98 8.35
N LEU A 8 25.76 82.69 8.32
CA LEU A 8 26.72 81.58 8.39
C LEU A 8 27.12 81.23 6.97
N GLY A 9 28.40 81.46 6.68
CA GLY A 9 28.98 81.22 5.38
C GLY A 9 29.16 79.74 5.03
N CYS A 10 29.35 79.55 3.72
CA CYS A 10 30.23 78.58 3.05
C CYS A 10 30.14 77.11 3.48
N GLN A 11 29.56 76.25 2.63
CA GLN A 11 30.07 74.91 2.25
C GLN A 11 29.06 74.22 1.31
N SER A 12 29.14 74.45 0.00
CA SER A 12 28.23 73.82 -0.99
C SER A 12 28.84 72.68 -1.80
N SER A 13 30.06 72.20 -1.49
CA SER A 13 30.60 70.99 -2.14
C SER A 13 30.41 69.70 -1.33
N GLY A 14 30.16 69.77 -0.02
CA GLY A 14 29.92 68.59 0.83
C GLY A 14 28.49 68.03 0.75
N GLN A 15 27.48 68.91 0.57
CA GLN A 15 26.08 68.48 0.45
C GLN A 15 25.80 67.79 -0.89
N VAL A 16 26.45 68.21 -1.97
CA VAL A 16 26.32 67.58 -3.30
C VAL A 16 26.88 66.15 -3.28
N ALA A 17 28.03 65.94 -2.63
CA ALA A 17 28.61 64.62 -2.47
C ALA A 17 27.69 63.65 -1.69
N LEU A 18 26.97 64.17 -0.68
CA LEU A 18 26.05 63.38 0.13
C LEU A 18 24.80 62.97 -0.68
N VAL A 19 24.25 63.87 -1.50
CA VAL A 19 23.12 63.56 -2.39
C VAL A 19 23.51 62.52 -3.45
N VAL A 20 24.70 62.64 -4.04
CA VAL A 20 25.21 61.66 -5.02
C VAL A 20 25.44 60.30 -4.37
N LEU A 21 26.00 60.27 -3.15
CA LEU A 21 26.23 59.02 -2.43
C LEU A 21 24.92 58.30 -2.08
N VAL A 22 23.89 59.05 -1.68
CA VAL A 22 22.55 58.49 -1.43
C VAL A 22 21.93 57.96 -2.73
N LEU A 23 22.07 58.66 -3.86
CA LEU A 23 21.59 58.17 -5.16
C LEU A 23 22.29 56.88 -5.61
N VAL A 24 23.60 56.77 -5.40
CA VAL A 24 24.35 55.54 -5.70
C VAL A 24 23.93 54.41 -4.76
N ALA A 25 23.72 54.68 -3.48
CA ALA A 25 23.26 53.68 -2.52
C ALA A 25 21.86 53.16 -2.85
N VAL A 26 20.92 54.05 -3.22
CA VAL A 26 19.56 53.68 -3.61
C VAL A 26 19.55 52.88 -4.91
N SER A 27 20.34 53.26 -5.92
CA SER A 27 20.43 52.51 -7.18
C SER A 27 21.07 51.12 -7.00
N LEU A 28 22.08 50.98 -6.13
CA LEU A 28 22.62 49.68 -5.76
C LEU A 28 21.59 48.81 -5.03
N ALA A 29 20.86 49.39 -4.08
CA ALA A 29 19.84 48.67 -3.31
C ALA A 29 18.72 48.16 -4.22
N LEU A 30 18.26 48.97 -5.17
CA LEU A 30 17.25 48.56 -6.16
C LEU A 30 17.80 47.49 -7.11
N GLY A 31 19.04 47.63 -7.59
CA GLY A 31 19.69 46.63 -8.44
C GLY A 31 19.85 45.28 -7.73
N LEU A 32 20.22 45.30 -6.45
CA LEU A 32 20.37 44.09 -5.64
C LEU A 32 19.01 43.43 -5.33
N SER A 33 17.97 44.24 -5.08
CA SER A 33 16.61 43.73 -4.82
C SER A 33 16.04 42.99 -6.04
N VAL A 34 16.10 43.60 -7.23
CA VAL A 34 15.59 42.99 -8.48
C VAL A 34 16.42 41.75 -8.85
N SER A 35 17.75 41.80 -8.66
CA SER A 35 18.60 40.63 -8.91
C SER A 35 18.27 39.48 -7.95
N SER A 36 17.94 39.78 -6.69
CA SER A 36 17.56 38.76 -5.71
C SER A 36 16.24 38.09 -6.10
N GLU A 37 15.24 38.88 -6.52
CA GLU A 37 13.93 38.38 -6.98
C GLU A 37 14.06 37.45 -8.20
N VAL A 38 14.83 37.86 -9.22
CA VAL A 38 15.08 37.05 -10.43
C VAL A 38 15.85 35.76 -10.10
N VAL A 39 16.82 35.81 -9.18
CA VAL A 39 17.55 34.61 -8.73
C VAL A 39 16.63 33.67 -7.94
N THR A 40 15.71 34.21 -7.13
CA THR A 40 14.75 33.37 -6.39
C THR A 40 13.72 32.72 -7.31
N GLU A 41 13.14 33.45 -8.26
CA GLU A 41 12.18 32.87 -9.23
C GLU A 41 12.84 31.80 -10.10
N THR A 42 14.03 32.08 -10.66
CA THR A 42 14.75 31.09 -11.48
C THR A 42 15.20 29.86 -10.70
N LYS A 43 15.41 29.97 -9.37
CA LYS A 43 15.65 28.81 -8.52
C LYS A 43 14.37 28.00 -8.33
N ILE A 44 13.25 28.66 -8.01
CA ILE A 44 11.95 28.00 -7.83
C ILE A 44 11.52 27.25 -9.10
N ASP A 45 11.66 27.87 -10.27
CA ASP A 45 11.30 27.25 -11.55
C ASP A 45 12.13 26.00 -11.85
N LYS A 46 13.43 26.04 -11.55
CA LYS A 46 14.33 24.89 -11.71
C LYS A 46 14.00 23.77 -10.74
N ASP A 47 13.70 24.10 -9.49
CA ASP A 47 13.31 23.12 -8.49
C ASP A 47 11.99 22.46 -8.91
N GLU A 48 11.02 23.22 -9.43
CA GLU A 48 9.76 22.67 -9.95
C GLU A 48 9.95 21.77 -11.18
N GLU A 49 10.84 22.16 -12.11
CA GLU A 49 11.18 21.37 -13.29
C GLU A 49 11.84 20.02 -12.88
N LEU A 50 12.80 20.05 -11.96
CA LEU A 50 13.46 18.85 -11.46
C LEU A 50 12.47 17.92 -10.72
N LEU A 51 11.53 18.47 -9.95
CA LEU A 51 10.50 17.68 -9.29
C LEU A 51 9.58 16.99 -10.31
N LYS A 52 9.20 17.67 -11.40
CA LYS A 52 8.40 17.09 -12.49
C LYS A 52 9.17 15.97 -13.21
N GLN A 53 10.45 16.20 -13.49
CA GLN A 53 11.30 15.18 -14.12
C GLN A 53 11.46 13.94 -13.22
N ALA A 54 11.72 14.13 -11.92
CA ALA A 54 11.82 13.02 -10.97
C ALA A 54 10.50 12.23 -10.87
N PHE A 55 9.35 12.92 -10.91
CA PHE A 55 8.04 12.26 -10.91
C PHE A 55 7.81 11.45 -12.19
N ASN A 56 8.08 12.04 -13.36
CA ASN A 56 7.98 11.34 -14.65
C ASN A 56 8.91 10.13 -14.71
N ALA A 57 10.10 10.22 -14.13
CA ALA A 57 11.04 9.11 -14.04
C ALA A 57 10.50 7.99 -13.16
N ALA A 58 9.91 8.31 -12.00
CA ALA A 58 9.28 7.32 -11.12
C ALA A 58 8.10 6.61 -11.81
N GLU A 59 7.23 7.37 -12.50
CA GLU A 59 6.12 6.80 -13.28
C GLU A 59 6.61 5.89 -14.40
N SER A 60 7.63 6.34 -15.15
CA SER A 60 8.27 5.53 -16.18
C SER A 60 8.93 4.28 -15.60
N GLY A 61 9.48 4.35 -14.39
CA GLY A 61 10.03 3.19 -13.68
C GLY A 61 8.98 2.12 -13.41
N ILE A 62 7.79 2.52 -12.94
CA ILE A 62 6.67 1.59 -12.73
C ILE A 62 6.23 0.95 -14.06
N GLU A 63 6.03 1.75 -15.11
CA GLU A 63 5.63 1.25 -16.43
C GLU A 63 6.69 0.31 -17.03
N PHE A 64 7.97 0.64 -16.86
CA PHE A 64 9.08 -0.19 -17.31
C PHE A 64 9.11 -1.53 -16.58
N TYR A 65 8.92 -1.54 -15.26
CA TYR A 65 8.79 -2.77 -14.48
C TYR A 65 7.61 -3.62 -14.96
N LEU A 66 6.43 -3.01 -15.16
CA LEU A 66 5.24 -3.72 -15.64
C LEU A 66 5.43 -4.31 -17.06
N GLY A 67 6.24 -3.66 -17.90
CA GLY A 67 6.50 -4.12 -19.27
C GLY A 67 7.65 -5.14 -19.41
N THR A 68 8.62 -5.14 -18.48
CA THR A 68 9.88 -5.90 -18.65
C THR A 68 10.25 -6.79 -17.47
N GLY A 69 9.69 -6.54 -16.27
CA GLY A 69 10.10 -7.16 -15.02
C GLY A 69 11.38 -6.59 -14.40
N GLU A 70 12.05 -5.64 -15.07
CA GLU A 70 13.30 -5.04 -14.58
C GLU A 70 13.02 -3.93 -13.57
N THR A 71 13.87 -3.85 -12.53
CA THR A 71 13.69 -2.92 -11.41
C THR A 71 14.48 -1.62 -11.53
N ASN A 72 15.37 -1.52 -12.52
CA ASN A 72 16.20 -0.34 -12.74
C ASN A 72 15.85 0.30 -14.08
N TYR A 73 15.25 1.48 -14.03
CA TYR A 73 14.95 2.28 -15.21
C TYR A 73 15.98 3.41 -15.36
N GLU A 74 16.46 3.61 -16.58
CA GLU A 74 17.28 4.77 -16.95
C GLU A 74 16.64 5.43 -18.17
N ALA A 75 16.39 6.73 -18.07
CA ALA A 75 15.85 7.49 -19.17
C ALA A 75 16.84 7.50 -20.36
N PRO A 76 16.36 7.51 -21.62
CA PRO A 76 17.24 7.48 -22.80
C PRO A 76 18.23 8.65 -22.88
N ASP A 77 17.95 9.75 -22.18
CA ASP A 77 18.83 10.92 -22.09
C ASP A 77 19.90 10.82 -21.00
N GLY A 78 19.86 9.78 -20.16
CA GLY A 78 20.77 9.53 -19.04
C GLY A 78 20.65 10.55 -17.90
N GLN A 79 19.64 11.42 -17.90
CA GLN A 79 19.49 12.50 -16.92
C GLN A 79 18.54 12.17 -15.78
N SER A 80 17.75 11.11 -15.94
CA SER A 80 16.85 10.61 -14.90
C SER A 80 16.93 9.10 -14.80
N LYS A 81 16.83 8.60 -13.57
CA LYS A 81 16.81 7.16 -13.27
C LYS A 81 15.67 6.86 -12.32
N ALA A 82 15.18 5.63 -12.31
CA ALA A 82 14.25 5.20 -11.30
C ALA A 82 14.61 3.80 -10.79
N ASP A 83 14.58 3.67 -9.46
CA ASP A 83 14.73 2.38 -8.78
C ASP A 83 13.33 1.92 -8.37
N VAL A 84 12.97 0.69 -8.73
CA VAL A 84 11.69 0.06 -8.40
C VAL A 84 11.90 -1.00 -7.31
N SER A 85 11.05 -0.99 -6.29
CA SER A 85 10.96 -2.03 -5.27
C SER A 85 9.56 -2.64 -5.26
N ILE A 86 9.50 -3.93 -4.95
CA ILE A 86 8.27 -4.71 -4.87
C ILE A 86 8.22 -5.29 -3.46
N ASP A 87 7.13 -4.99 -2.76
CA ASP A 87 6.88 -5.45 -1.40
C ASP A 87 5.50 -6.12 -1.35
N ASP A 88 5.35 -7.19 -0.59
CA ASP A 88 4.05 -7.85 -0.42
C ASP A 88 3.08 -7.02 0.41
N ILE A 89 1.79 -7.10 0.08
CA ILE A 89 0.69 -6.56 0.88
C ILE A 89 0.18 -7.68 1.78
N GLY A 90 0.61 -7.67 3.05
CA GLY A 90 0.23 -8.70 4.04
C GLY A 90 0.73 -10.10 3.67
N GLY A 91 1.08 -10.90 4.68
CA GLY A 91 1.67 -12.21 4.40
C GLY A 91 3.15 -12.06 4.06
N GLY A 92 3.68 -12.82 3.09
CA GLY A 92 5.11 -12.76 2.74
C GLY A 92 6.02 -13.22 3.89
N GLY A 93 5.55 -14.20 4.67
CA GLY A 93 6.24 -14.70 5.87
C GLY A 93 5.55 -14.35 7.20
N GLU A 94 4.48 -13.55 7.18
CA GLU A 94 3.67 -13.25 8.36
C GLU A 94 2.71 -14.39 8.71
N THR A 95 2.56 -14.68 10.01
CA THR A 95 1.61 -15.70 10.52
C THR A 95 0.25 -15.12 10.89
N VAL A 96 0.07 -13.80 10.76
CA VAL A 96 -1.17 -13.09 11.04
C VAL A 96 -1.46 -12.16 9.87
N LEU A 97 -2.66 -12.25 9.31
CA LEU A 97 -3.17 -11.30 8.32
C LEU A 97 -4.20 -10.41 8.98
N ASP A 98 -3.97 -9.11 8.96
CA ASP A 98 -4.92 -8.12 9.47
C ASP A 98 -4.80 -6.83 8.66
N PHE A 99 -5.86 -6.48 7.94
CA PHE A 99 -5.91 -5.30 7.09
C PHE A 99 -6.48 -4.07 7.79
N ASP A 100 -6.85 -4.16 9.07
CA ASP A 100 -7.49 -3.10 9.84
C ASP A 100 -8.75 -2.52 9.18
N GLU A 101 -9.47 -3.35 8.43
CA GLU A 101 -10.68 -2.96 7.71
C GLU A 101 -11.91 -3.73 8.21
N TYR A 102 -13.06 -3.04 8.22
CA TYR A 102 -14.34 -3.65 8.51
C TYR A 102 -14.93 -4.25 7.24
N THR A 103 -15.21 -5.54 7.29
CA THR A 103 -16.03 -6.21 6.28
C THR A 103 -17.49 -5.88 6.53
N VAL A 104 -18.15 -5.33 5.51
CA VAL A 104 -19.56 -4.95 5.60
C VAL A 104 -20.43 -6.21 5.68
N VAL A 105 -21.55 -6.13 6.38
CA VAL A 105 -22.55 -7.20 6.43
C VAL A 105 -22.90 -7.72 5.02
N ASN A 106 -22.93 -9.05 4.87
CA ASN A 106 -23.11 -9.82 3.64
C ASN A 106 -22.05 -9.62 2.55
N ASP A 107 -21.02 -8.83 2.80
CA ASP A 107 -19.85 -8.74 1.92
C ASP A 107 -18.82 -9.82 2.25
N MET A 108 -17.88 -10.07 1.34
CA MET A 108 -16.87 -11.11 1.49
C MET A 108 -15.47 -10.52 1.70
N ALA A 109 -14.83 -10.89 2.81
CA ALA A 109 -13.40 -10.74 2.98
C ALA A 109 -12.69 -11.96 2.39
N ASN A 110 -11.76 -11.74 1.47
CA ASN A 110 -11.06 -12.79 0.76
C ASN A 110 -9.58 -12.79 1.15
N PHE A 111 -9.06 -13.96 1.48
CA PHE A 111 -7.67 -14.17 1.88
C PHE A 111 -7.09 -15.34 1.08
N TRP A 112 -6.03 -15.07 0.34
CA TRP A 112 -5.32 -16.08 -0.43
C TRP A 112 -4.48 -16.96 0.49
N LEU A 113 -4.58 -18.27 0.26
CA LEU A 113 -3.78 -19.28 0.93
C LEU A 113 -2.76 -19.92 -0.03
N VAL A 114 -2.82 -19.55 -1.31
CA VAL A 114 -1.86 -19.89 -2.37
C VAL A 114 -1.14 -18.62 -2.84
N SER A 115 0.15 -18.72 -3.12
CA SER A 115 0.94 -17.66 -3.73
C SER A 115 0.60 -17.51 -5.22
N HIS A 116 1.02 -16.38 -5.78
CA HIS A 116 0.81 -16.06 -7.18
C HIS A 116 2.16 -15.93 -7.88
N GLU A 117 2.24 -16.49 -9.07
CA GLU A 117 3.38 -16.36 -9.97
C GLU A 117 3.52 -14.92 -10.49
N SER A 118 4.66 -14.61 -11.11
CA SER A 118 4.91 -13.28 -11.71
C SER A 118 3.89 -12.86 -12.77
N ASP A 119 3.21 -13.83 -13.41
CA ASP A 119 2.14 -13.59 -14.38
C ASP A 119 0.74 -13.49 -13.73
N GLY A 120 0.65 -13.65 -12.41
CA GLY A 120 -0.58 -13.63 -11.63
C GLY A 120 -1.35 -14.96 -11.61
N SER A 121 -0.80 -16.05 -12.15
CA SER A 121 -1.38 -17.39 -12.00
C SER A 121 -1.14 -17.96 -10.60
N LEU A 122 -1.94 -18.94 -10.18
CA LEU A 122 -1.81 -19.56 -8.85
C LEU A 122 -0.68 -20.60 -8.85
N ASP A 123 0.20 -20.56 -7.84
CA ASP A 123 1.27 -21.55 -7.65
C ASP A 123 0.73 -22.82 -6.95
N TYR A 124 -0.01 -23.64 -7.71
CA TYR A 124 -0.65 -24.85 -7.16
C TYR A 124 0.33 -25.86 -6.57
N ASP A 125 1.54 -25.93 -7.11
CA ASP A 125 2.57 -26.91 -6.74
C ASP A 125 3.49 -26.41 -5.62
N ASN A 126 3.24 -25.20 -5.10
CA ASN A 126 4.07 -24.53 -4.11
C ASN A 126 5.55 -24.46 -4.54
N SER A 127 5.78 -24.19 -5.82
CA SER A 127 7.12 -24.12 -6.40
C SER A 127 7.95 -22.98 -5.81
N MET A 128 7.28 -21.91 -5.34
CA MET A 128 7.89 -20.78 -4.64
C MET A 128 8.10 -21.05 -3.14
N GLY A 129 7.40 -22.03 -2.56
CA GLY A 129 7.50 -22.36 -1.13
C GLY A 129 6.76 -21.37 -0.21
N GLU A 130 5.84 -20.59 -0.76
CA GLU A 130 5.14 -19.48 -0.08
C GLU A 130 3.67 -19.78 0.24
N ASN A 131 3.12 -20.90 -0.24
CA ASN A 131 1.76 -21.31 0.07
C ASN A 131 1.58 -21.55 1.58
N PHE A 132 0.36 -21.35 2.04
CA PHE A 132 -0.03 -21.76 3.38
C PHE A 132 0.00 -23.30 3.47
N THR A 133 0.76 -23.85 4.41
CA THR A 133 0.90 -25.30 4.61
C THR A 133 0.37 -25.77 5.97
N GLY A 134 -0.39 -24.91 6.66
CA GLY A 134 -0.93 -25.24 7.98
C GLY A 134 -2.14 -26.18 7.89
N ASN A 135 -2.23 -27.11 8.85
CA ASN A 135 -3.40 -28.00 8.97
C ASN A 135 -4.56 -27.37 9.74
N GLY A 136 -4.44 -26.09 10.11
CA GLY A 136 -5.46 -25.35 10.80
C GLY A 136 -5.10 -23.88 10.85
N LEU A 137 -6.13 -23.03 10.91
CA LEU A 137 -6.00 -21.59 11.08
C LEU A 137 -7.18 -21.08 11.89
N THR A 138 -7.03 -19.90 12.49
CA THR A 138 -8.09 -19.27 13.27
C THR A 138 -8.57 -18.00 12.57
N VAL A 139 -9.88 -17.87 12.39
CA VAL A 139 -10.52 -16.61 11.99
C VAL A 139 -10.76 -15.79 13.25
N CYS A 140 -10.09 -14.66 13.37
CA CYS A 140 -10.17 -13.75 14.49
C CYS A 140 -11.10 -12.56 14.17
N LEU A 141 -12.07 -12.33 15.04
CA LEU A 141 -13.02 -11.21 14.97
C LEU A 141 -12.89 -10.35 16.23
N ASN A 142 -13.20 -9.06 16.16
CA ASN A 142 -13.15 -8.21 17.36
C ASN A 142 -14.07 -8.76 18.47
N ASP A 143 -13.62 -8.73 19.73
CA ASP A 143 -14.25 -9.42 20.90
C ASP A 143 -15.71 -9.07 21.19
N SER A 144 -16.15 -7.92 20.68
CA SER A 144 -17.51 -7.40 20.78
C SER A 144 -18.45 -7.98 19.72
N PHE A 145 -17.94 -8.85 18.85
CA PHE A 145 -18.73 -9.48 17.82
C PHE A 145 -19.69 -10.52 18.42
N ASN A 146 -20.98 -10.23 18.32
CA ASN A 146 -22.08 -11.08 18.74
C ASN A 146 -23.02 -11.28 17.55
N SER A 147 -22.62 -12.15 16.63
CA SER A 147 -23.31 -12.41 15.37
C SER A 147 -22.77 -13.68 14.71
N THR A 148 -23.13 -13.91 13.46
CA THR A 148 -22.76 -15.12 12.71
C THR A 148 -21.89 -14.74 11.52
N ILE A 149 -20.87 -15.55 11.26
CA ILE A 149 -20.12 -15.53 10.01
C ILE A 149 -20.33 -16.84 9.27
N GLU A 150 -20.18 -16.78 7.96
CA GLU A 150 -19.94 -17.92 7.10
C GLU A 150 -18.48 -17.90 6.64
N VAL A 151 -17.83 -19.05 6.68
CA VAL A 151 -16.47 -19.25 6.22
C VAL A 151 -16.52 -20.26 5.08
N SER A 152 -16.06 -19.88 3.89
CA SER A 152 -15.87 -20.77 2.75
C SER A 152 -14.38 -20.96 2.52
N TYR A 153 -13.92 -22.20 2.62
CA TYR A 153 -12.53 -22.59 2.38
C TYR A 153 -12.45 -23.36 1.06
N PHE A 154 -11.77 -22.76 0.10
CA PHE A 154 -11.54 -23.34 -1.21
C PHE A 154 -10.18 -24.02 -1.25
N TYR A 155 -10.16 -25.25 -1.77
CA TYR A 155 -8.97 -26.07 -1.83
C TYR A 155 -8.95 -26.90 -3.12
N ARG A 156 -7.80 -27.53 -3.38
CA ARG A 156 -7.62 -28.52 -4.43
C ARG A 156 -7.14 -29.83 -3.82
N ASP A 157 -7.74 -30.93 -4.26
CA ASP A 157 -7.35 -32.30 -3.94
C ASP A 157 -6.91 -32.98 -5.24
N GLY A 158 -5.59 -33.10 -5.43
CA GLY A 158 -5.01 -33.55 -6.69
C GLY A 158 -5.29 -32.60 -7.86
N ILE A 159 -6.35 -32.87 -8.65
CA ILE A 159 -6.82 -32.00 -9.76
C ILE A 159 -8.23 -31.45 -9.54
N ASP A 160 -8.93 -31.96 -8.52
CA ASP A 160 -10.31 -31.61 -8.26
C ASP A 160 -10.38 -30.42 -7.31
N TYR A 161 -11.33 -29.52 -7.57
CA TYR A 161 -11.58 -28.37 -6.71
C TYR A 161 -12.67 -28.70 -5.69
N GLY A 162 -12.44 -28.29 -4.45
CA GLY A 162 -13.35 -28.47 -3.34
C GLY A 162 -13.63 -27.17 -2.62
N VAL A 163 -14.77 -27.14 -1.93
CA VAL A 163 -15.13 -26.06 -1.02
C VAL A 163 -15.74 -26.65 0.24
N GLU A 164 -15.12 -26.34 1.38
CA GLU A 164 -15.68 -26.64 2.69
C GLU A 164 -16.30 -25.37 3.26
N ARG A 165 -17.45 -25.50 3.92
CA ARG A 165 -18.17 -24.34 4.47
C ARG A 165 -18.55 -24.56 5.91
N TRP A 166 -18.25 -23.57 6.73
CA TRP A 166 -18.69 -23.52 8.11
C TRP A 166 -19.49 -22.26 8.38
N ILE A 167 -20.40 -22.37 9.34
CA ILE A 167 -21.13 -21.23 9.87
C ILE A 167 -20.79 -21.18 11.35
N TYR A 168 -20.17 -20.08 11.78
CA TYR A 168 -19.80 -19.88 13.17
C TYR A 168 -20.66 -18.78 13.79
N GLU A 169 -21.18 -19.06 14.97
CA GLU A 169 -21.94 -18.13 15.77
C GLU A 169 -21.13 -17.69 16.98
N PHE A 170 -21.07 -16.37 17.16
CA PHE A 170 -20.32 -15.71 18.22
C PHE A 170 -21.28 -15.01 19.17
N GLY A 171 -20.98 -15.09 20.47
CA GLY A 171 -21.78 -14.47 21.53
C GLY A 171 -22.76 -15.43 22.20
N THR A 172 -23.55 -14.90 23.13
CA THR A 172 -24.41 -15.70 24.02
C THR A 172 -25.80 -16.02 23.44
N ASN A 173 -26.14 -15.43 22.29
CA ASN A 173 -27.46 -15.54 21.69
C ASN A 173 -27.51 -16.67 20.66
N GLY A 174 -27.06 -17.87 21.04
CA GLY A 174 -27.02 -19.04 20.16
C GLY A 174 -28.35 -19.30 19.44
N GLY A 175 -28.27 -19.77 18.21
CA GLY A 175 -29.42 -20.14 17.37
C GLY A 175 -29.87 -19.07 16.38
N MET A 176 -29.04 -18.09 16.02
CA MET A 176 -29.31 -17.17 14.90
C MET A 176 -29.41 -17.93 13.56
N VAL A 177 -28.63 -19.00 13.39
CA VAL A 177 -28.65 -19.88 12.22
C VAL A 177 -28.67 -21.34 12.69
N ASN A 178 -29.59 -22.14 12.14
CA ASN A 178 -29.68 -23.56 12.48
C ASN A 178 -28.48 -24.33 11.91
N GLY A 179 -27.81 -25.13 12.74
CA GLY A 179 -26.61 -25.88 12.36
C GLY A 179 -25.31 -25.09 12.44
N ALA A 180 -25.35 -23.83 12.91
CA ALA A 180 -24.13 -23.08 13.18
C ALA A 180 -23.31 -23.72 14.32
N LEU A 181 -22.00 -23.72 14.16
CA LEU A 181 -21.04 -24.10 15.19
C LEU A 181 -20.86 -22.94 16.16
N SER A 182 -20.74 -23.23 17.45
CA SER A 182 -20.30 -22.22 18.42
C SER A 182 -18.86 -21.82 18.14
N SER A 183 -18.53 -20.53 18.23
CA SER A 183 -17.15 -20.05 18.15
C SER A 183 -16.24 -20.81 19.12
N ILE A 184 -15.08 -21.25 18.62
CA ILE A 184 -14.03 -21.90 19.41
C ILE A 184 -12.78 -21.03 19.24
N ASP A 185 -12.31 -20.45 20.35
CA ASP A 185 -11.04 -19.75 20.40
C ASP A 185 -10.05 -20.55 21.25
N SER A 186 -9.04 -21.10 20.60
CA SER A 186 -7.88 -21.74 21.25
C SER A 186 -6.99 -20.75 22.02
N GLY A 187 -7.33 -19.45 22.05
CA GLY A 187 -6.60 -18.37 22.69
C GLY A 187 -5.56 -17.72 21.76
N VAL A 188 -5.63 -18.02 20.48
CA VAL A 188 -4.62 -17.65 19.47
C VAL A 188 -4.82 -16.22 18.96
N CYS A 189 -6.05 -15.69 18.99
CA CYS A 189 -6.36 -14.34 18.53
C CYS A 189 -5.88 -13.22 19.48
N GLY A 190 -5.50 -13.56 20.72
CA GLY A 190 -5.07 -12.60 21.72
C GLY A 190 -6.21 -11.78 22.35
N SER A 191 -5.87 -10.79 23.17
CA SER A 191 -6.86 -9.97 23.88
C SER A 191 -7.58 -9.00 22.94
N GLY A 192 -8.89 -8.86 23.08
CA GLY A 192 -9.70 -7.98 22.23
C GLY A 192 -10.26 -8.66 20.98
N TRP A 193 -10.06 -9.98 20.88
CA TRP A 193 -10.53 -10.80 19.78
C TRP A 193 -11.26 -12.05 20.26
N VAL A 194 -12.10 -12.60 19.40
CA VAL A 194 -12.73 -13.92 19.52
C VAL A 194 -12.43 -14.72 18.26
N GLY A 195 -12.18 -16.01 18.42
CA GLY A 195 -11.73 -16.90 17.35
C GLY A 195 -12.77 -17.93 16.91
N ALA A 196 -12.68 -18.34 15.65
CA ALA A 196 -13.19 -19.61 15.16
C ALA A 196 -12.02 -20.41 14.57
N ASP A 197 -11.65 -21.49 15.26
CA ASP A 197 -10.65 -22.44 14.79
C ASP A 197 -11.19 -23.30 13.65
N LEU A 198 -10.47 -23.34 12.53
CA LEU A 198 -10.71 -24.18 11.36
C LEU A 198 -9.72 -25.35 11.38
N ASP A 199 -10.23 -26.59 11.29
CA ASP A 199 -9.42 -27.78 11.08
C ASP A 199 -9.37 -28.11 9.58
N LEU A 200 -8.17 -28.01 9.01
CA LEU A 200 -7.91 -28.24 7.58
C LEU A 200 -7.22 -29.58 7.33
N SER A 201 -6.95 -30.36 8.38
CA SER A 201 -6.11 -31.59 8.30
C SER A 201 -6.67 -32.69 7.39
N SER A 202 -7.94 -32.61 7.01
CA SER A 202 -8.61 -33.57 6.14
C SER A 202 -9.10 -32.95 4.81
N LEU A 203 -8.70 -31.72 4.50
CA LEU A 203 -9.25 -30.94 3.39
C LEU A 203 -8.21 -30.66 2.30
N GLY A 204 -8.17 -31.53 1.30
CA GLY A 204 -7.31 -31.39 0.12
C GLY A 204 -5.83 -31.27 0.44
N ASP A 205 -5.04 -31.14 -0.62
CA ASP A 205 -3.58 -31.01 -0.51
C ASP A 205 -3.11 -29.57 -0.71
N THR A 206 -3.88 -28.74 -1.43
CA THR A 206 -3.51 -27.35 -1.74
C THR A 206 -4.61 -26.38 -1.28
N PRO A 207 -4.39 -25.62 -0.19
CA PRO A 207 -5.25 -24.49 0.21
C PRO A 207 -5.21 -23.39 -0.86
N LEU A 208 -6.36 -22.85 -1.26
CA LEU A 208 -6.42 -21.80 -2.30
C LEU A 208 -6.87 -20.46 -1.76
N LEU A 209 -8.08 -20.41 -1.20
CA LEU A 209 -8.74 -19.17 -0.82
C LEU A 209 -9.62 -19.39 0.41
N LEU A 210 -9.60 -18.44 1.33
CA LEU A 210 -10.57 -18.34 2.41
C LEU A 210 -11.43 -17.11 2.19
N SER A 211 -12.75 -17.32 2.10
CA SER A 211 -13.73 -16.23 2.05
C SER A 211 -14.54 -16.22 3.33
N VAL A 212 -14.53 -15.09 4.04
CA VAL A 212 -15.30 -14.89 5.27
C VAL A 212 -16.37 -13.85 5.05
N ARG A 213 -17.62 -14.22 5.32
CA ARG A 213 -18.79 -13.36 5.14
C ARG A 213 -19.52 -13.17 6.48
N PRO A 214 -19.54 -11.97 7.06
CA PRO A 214 -20.44 -11.67 8.17
C PRO A 214 -21.90 -11.63 7.70
N LEU A 215 -22.81 -12.29 8.42
CA LEU A 215 -24.20 -12.43 7.97
C LEU A 215 -25.13 -11.33 8.48
N PHE A 216 -24.94 -10.84 9.70
CA PHE A 216 -25.87 -9.88 10.31
C PHE A 216 -25.24 -8.56 10.78
N ASN A 217 -23.94 -8.51 11.06
CA ASN A 217 -23.24 -7.31 11.50
C ASN A 217 -21.88 -7.19 10.81
N SER A 218 -21.49 -5.99 10.39
CA SER A 218 -20.13 -5.73 9.90
C SER A 218 -19.09 -6.00 10.99
N VAL A 219 -17.92 -6.49 10.62
CA VAL A 219 -16.89 -6.94 11.57
C VAL A 219 -15.49 -6.76 10.98
N ARG A 220 -14.50 -6.50 11.83
CA ARG A 220 -13.10 -6.57 11.43
C ARG A 220 -12.63 -8.02 11.50
N ILE A 221 -11.97 -8.48 10.43
CA ILE A 221 -11.55 -9.87 10.29
C ILE A 221 -10.03 -9.91 10.18
N SER A 222 -9.42 -10.77 10.97
CA SER A 222 -8.01 -11.13 10.89
C SER A 222 -7.86 -12.64 10.82
N LEU A 223 -6.83 -13.14 10.14
CA LEU A 223 -6.48 -14.56 10.16
C LEU A 223 -5.22 -14.79 10.97
N ASN A 224 -5.16 -15.91 11.68
CA ASN A 224 -3.98 -16.36 12.38
C ASN A 224 -3.65 -17.81 11.99
N GLY A 225 -2.49 -18.00 11.37
CA GLY A 225 -1.98 -19.30 10.92
C GLY A 225 -1.20 -20.05 11.99
N GLY A 226 -1.12 -19.51 13.21
CA GLY A 226 -0.32 -20.05 14.31
C GLY A 226 1.17 -19.98 14.00
N ALA A 227 1.76 -21.11 13.65
CA ALA A 227 3.18 -21.23 13.28
C ALA A 227 3.42 -21.16 11.76
N PHE A 228 2.36 -21.10 10.95
CA PHE A 228 2.44 -21.12 9.49
C PHE A 228 2.21 -19.72 8.94
N SER A 229 3.06 -19.33 7.99
CA SER A 229 2.97 -18.04 7.31
C SER A 229 1.94 -18.08 6.19
N PHE A 230 1.33 -16.93 5.92
CA PHE A 230 0.47 -16.72 4.77
C PHE A 230 1.26 -16.21 3.56
N PRO A 231 0.84 -16.54 2.33
CA PRO A 231 1.40 -15.95 1.12
C PRO A 231 1.06 -14.45 1.03
N GLY A 232 1.78 -13.73 0.18
CA GLY A 232 1.48 -12.32 -0.14
C GLY A 232 0.04 -12.14 -0.65
N GLN A 233 -0.73 -11.21 -0.06
CA GLN A 233 -2.13 -10.97 -0.46
C GLN A 233 -2.25 -9.95 -1.60
N GLY A 234 -1.13 -9.39 -2.01
CA GLY A 234 -0.99 -8.46 -3.11
C GLY A 234 0.44 -7.96 -3.16
N ILE A 235 0.70 -6.98 -4.02
CA ILE A 235 2.01 -6.34 -4.15
C ILE A 235 1.85 -4.82 -4.15
N VAL A 236 2.80 -4.14 -3.52
CA VAL A 236 3.05 -2.71 -3.68
C VAL A 236 4.29 -2.56 -4.55
N ILE A 237 4.12 -1.92 -5.71
CA ILE A 237 5.22 -1.52 -6.58
C ILE A 237 5.54 -0.07 -6.25
N SER A 238 6.69 0.18 -5.65
CA SER A 238 7.18 1.53 -5.37
C SER A 238 8.30 1.87 -6.34
N SER A 239 8.30 3.09 -6.88
CA SER A 239 9.40 3.60 -7.70
C SER A 239 9.90 4.93 -7.18
N VAL A 240 11.22 5.07 -7.06
CA VAL A 240 11.89 6.32 -6.70
C VAL A 240 12.61 6.85 -7.93
N GLY A 241 12.02 7.86 -8.56
CA GLY A 241 12.63 8.59 -9.66
C GLY A 241 13.56 9.68 -9.15
N ARG A 242 14.72 9.79 -9.78
CA ARG A 242 15.75 10.80 -9.50
C ARG A 242 16.00 11.65 -10.73
N ALA A 243 16.02 12.97 -10.58
CA ALA A 243 16.37 13.92 -11.63
C ALA A 243 17.41 14.94 -11.15
N GLY A 244 18.27 15.39 -12.08
CA GLY A 244 19.38 16.30 -11.82
C GLY A 244 20.75 15.65 -12.05
N LYS A 245 21.85 16.40 -11.87
CA LYS A 245 23.20 15.85 -12.05
C LYS A 245 23.49 14.81 -10.97
N VAL A 246 23.39 13.53 -11.34
CA VAL A 246 23.67 12.34 -10.50
C VAL A 246 25.18 12.18 -10.18
N GLU A 247 26.03 13.19 -10.46
CA GLU A 247 27.45 13.20 -10.10
C GLU A 247 27.81 14.36 -9.15
N ALA A 248 27.91 14.01 -7.87
CA ALA A 248 28.71 14.60 -6.78
C ALA A 248 28.67 16.11 -6.44
N MET A 249 28.03 17.01 -7.20
CA MET A 249 27.96 18.45 -6.83
C MET A 249 26.69 19.18 -7.31
N GLY A 250 25.56 18.48 -7.46
CA GLY A 250 24.25 19.10 -7.75
C GLY A 250 23.15 18.61 -6.81
N GLU A 251 22.14 19.45 -6.55
CA GLU A 251 20.89 19.05 -5.89
C GLU A 251 20.19 18.01 -6.78
N ALA A 252 20.29 16.73 -6.43
CA ALA A 252 19.45 15.69 -6.98
C ALA A 252 18.11 15.71 -6.25
N VAL A 253 17.03 15.59 -7.02
CA VAL A 253 15.67 15.60 -6.50
C VAL A 253 15.08 14.21 -6.68
N ASP A 254 14.58 13.66 -5.57
CA ASP A 254 13.97 12.34 -5.54
C ASP A 254 12.45 12.47 -5.37
N ARG A 255 11.70 11.67 -6.14
CA ARG A 255 10.25 11.52 -6.01
C ARG A 255 9.87 10.06 -5.99
N ARG A 256 9.01 9.70 -5.04
CA ARG A 256 8.47 8.35 -4.89
C ARG A 256 7.02 8.30 -5.37
N VAL A 257 6.72 7.29 -6.18
CA VAL A 257 5.35 6.89 -6.55
C VAL A 257 5.17 5.44 -6.12
N SER A 258 3.98 5.08 -5.68
CA SER A 258 3.67 3.69 -5.33
C SER A 258 2.28 3.31 -5.84
N VAL A 259 2.17 2.13 -6.42
CA VAL A 259 0.92 1.53 -6.88
C VAL A 259 0.75 0.21 -6.15
N SER A 260 -0.40 0.01 -5.52
CA SER A 260 -0.77 -1.24 -4.89
C SER A 260 -1.73 -2.03 -5.77
N ARG A 261 -1.56 -3.35 -5.79
CA ARG A 261 -2.51 -4.30 -6.37
C ARG A 261 -2.75 -5.39 -5.34
N ILE A 262 -3.98 -5.50 -4.85
CA ILE A 262 -4.43 -6.69 -4.13
C ILE A 262 -4.73 -7.77 -5.17
N TRP A 263 -4.41 -9.02 -4.87
CA TRP A 263 -4.81 -10.14 -5.71
C TRP A 263 -6.35 -10.23 -5.70
N GLY A 264 -7.00 -9.60 -6.67
CA GLY A 264 -8.46 -9.55 -6.79
C GLY A 264 -8.95 -9.74 -8.23
N GLY A 265 -8.04 -10.06 -9.16
CA GLY A 265 -8.29 -10.00 -10.60
C GLY A 265 -9.01 -11.20 -11.22
N SER A 266 -9.11 -12.34 -10.52
CA SER A 266 -9.62 -13.58 -11.15
C SER A 266 -10.48 -14.46 -10.23
N ILE A 267 -11.16 -13.90 -9.22
CA ILE A 267 -12.20 -14.66 -8.48
C ILE A 267 -13.19 -15.31 -9.47
N LEU A 268 -13.50 -14.63 -10.58
CA LEU A 268 -14.38 -15.16 -11.61
C LEU A 268 -13.78 -16.32 -12.42
N ASP A 269 -12.48 -16.36 -12.67
CA ASP A 269 -11.88 -17.46 -13.46
C ASP A 269 -11.76 -18.73 -12.62
N PHE A 270 -11.35 -18.56 -11.35
CA PHE A 270 -11.33 -19.64 -10.36
C PHE A 270 -12.73 -20.19 -10.03
N MET A 271 -13.73 -19.30 -9.84
CA MET A 271 -15.10 -19.75 -9.54
C MET A 271 -15.80 -20.38 -10.75
N VAL A 272 -15.47 -20.00 -11.99
CA VAL A 272 -16.06 -20.59 -13.20
C VAL A 272 -15.55 -22.01 -13.45
N ASP A 273 -14.26 -22.29 -13.20
CA ASP A 273 -13.73 -23.66 -13.29
C ASP A 273 -14.18 -24.55 -12.11
N GLY A 274 -14.35 -23.99 -10.91
CA GLY A 274 -14.83 -24.72 -9.73
C GLY A 274 -16.33 -25.03 -9.71
N LEU A 275 -17.17 -24.33 -10.49
CA LEU A 275 -18.63 -24.52 -10.50
C LEU A 275 -19.10 -25.79 -11.23
N VAL A 276 -18.20 -26.54 -11.87
CA VAL A 276 -18.54 -27.70 -12.70
C VAL A 276 -18.77 -28.99 -11.88
N VAL A 277 -18.49 -29.00 -10.56
CA VAL A 277 -18.68 -30.20 -9.73
C VAL A 277 -19.42 -29.89 -8.42
N GLU A 278 -20.66 -29.43 -8.50
CA GLU A 278 -21.64 -29.74 -7.45
C GLU A 278 -22.05 -31.21 -7.61
N ARG A 279 -21.48 -32.12 -6.82
CA ARG A 279 -22.03 -33.47 -6.69
C ARG A 279 -23.28 -33.39 -5.83
N ASP A 280 -24.43 -33.55 -6.48
CA ASP A 280 -25.68 -33.96 -5.86
C ASP A 280 -25.41 -35.20 -4.98
N LEU A 281 -25.39 -35.02 -3.66
CA LEU A 281 -25.58 -36.11 -2.72
C LEU A 281 -27.08 -36.32 -2.55
N SER A 282 -27.68 -37.09 -3.47
CA SER A 282 -28.98 -37.73 -3.25
C SER A 282 -28.90 -39.24 -3.50
N SER A 283 -29.42 -40.00 -2.53
CA SER A 283 -29.54 -41.47 -2.42
C SER A 283 -28.23 -42.26 -2.27
N GLU A 284 -28.05 -43.16 -1.30
CA GLU A 284 -28.96 -44.13 -0.65
C GLU A 284 -28.81 -44.21 0.89
#